data_AF-A0A946ZP91-F1
#
_entry.id   AF-A0A946ZP91-F1
#
_cell.length_a   1.000
_cell.length_b   1.000
_cell.length_c   1.000
_cell.angle_alpha   90.00
_cell.angle_beta   90.00
_cell.angle_gamma   90.00
#
_symmetry.space_group_name_H-M   'P 1'
#
loop_
_entity.id
_entity.type
_entity.pdbx_description
1 polymer ?
#
loop_
_entity_poly.entity_id
_entity_poly.type
_entity_poly.pdbx_seq_one_letter_code
_entity_poly.pdbx_strand_id
1 'polypeptide(L)'
;MENKTGKYLKYAVGEIILVVLGILIALQLNNWNELRKNEDEFKAVLQQIYTVVDQDSEKLILVRHQLSEQIEIIDSIVEHPEGIDKELLPHLLFYLDLDPSDLNSEISYLLGYLKFNPQNKNQSGLNKSLFSYGNFINNTSVSNKKVITSLLEKSNIPYPSVEFTYSAVNDFQNMDLGFFSETDIDNAYELLKNPLFQNALKSVKSIKSTYLIFIDNFIALTNTNKALIQDYYPTVKLLYSDIGIVGDATQYKDWKTNIPLTLKNESEAIWEGYLTLTDGLVKFREGENWKFNWGGNTFPKGNTYFNGDNIEVKRGNYHIILNLNNKTYQFVKQK
;
A
#
# COMPACT_ATOMS: atom_id res chain seq x y z
N MET A 1 -4.96 -78.29 -38.65
CA MET A 1 -5.49 -76.98 -38.21
C MET A 1 -4.33 -76.17 -37.65
N GLU A 2 -3.42 -75.70 -38.50
CA GLU A 2 -2.25 -74.93 -38.07
C GLU A 2 -2.27 -73.58 -38.78
N ASN A 3 -1.86 -72.51 -38.09
CA ASN A 3 -1.78 -71.11 -38.51
C ASN A 3 -3.02 -70.20 -38.44
N LYS A 4 -4.22 -70.67 -38.05
CA LYS A 4 -5.35 -69.74 -37.81
C LYS A 4 -5.28 -69.06 -36.44
N THR A 5 -4.96 -69.80 -35.38
CA THR A 5 -4.94 -69.29 -33.98
C THR A 5 -3.91 -68.19 -33.76
N GLY A 6 -2.71 -68.29 -34.33
CA GLY A 6 -1.67 -67.26 -34.21
C GLY A 6 -2.00 -65.95 -34.94
N LYS A 7 -2.81 -66.01 -36.00
CA LYS A 7 -3.27 -64.81 -36.71
C LYS A 7 -4.29 -64.04 -35.85
N TYR A 8 -5.28 -64.71 -35.28
CA TYR A 8 -6.24 -64.09 -34.36
C TYR A 8 -5.57 -63.55 -33.09
N LEU A 9 -4.56 -64.25 -32.55
CA LEU A 9 -3.81 -63.78 -31.39
C LEU A 9 -3.05 -62.48 -31.67
N LYS A 10 -2.40 -62.32 -32.84
CA LYS A 10 -1.71 -61.08 -33.23
C LYS A 10 -2.67 -59.90 -33.39
N TYR A 11 -3.87 -60.13 -33.94
CA TYR A 11 -4.88 -59.09 -34.06
C TYR A 11 -5.45 -58.68 -32.70
N ALA A 12 -5.77 -59.64 -31.82
CA ALA A 12 -6.27 -59.36 -30.47
C ALA A 12 -5.22 -58.62 -29.61
N VAL A 13 -3.93 -58.99 -29.71
CA VAL A 13 -2.84 -58.28 -29.03
C VAL A 13 -2.70 -56.86 -29.57
N GLY A 14 -2.80 -56.66 -30.88
CA GLY A 14 -2.78 -55.32 -31.49
C GLY A 14 -3.93 -54.44 -31.00
N GLU A 15 -5.14 -54.99 -30.90
CA GLU A 15 -6.32 -54.29 -30.38
C GLU A 15 -6.15 -53.91 -28.90
N ILE A 16 -5.66 -54.82 -28.06
CA ILE A 16 -5.38 -54.53 -26.65
C ILE A 16 -4.33 -53.40 -26.53
N ILE A 17 -3.26 -53.45 -27.32
CA ILE A 17 -2.21 -52.40 -27.29
C ILE A 17 -2.80 -51.04 -27.71
N LEU A 18 -3.64 -50.99 -28.74
CA LEU A 18 -4.30 -49.76 -29.18
C LEU A 18 -5.26 -49.21 -28.12
N VAL A 19 -6.05 -50.07 -27.48
CA VAL A 19 -6.96 -49.67 -26.39
C VAL A 19 -6.17 -49.15 -25.19
N VAL A 20 -5.08 -49.83 -24.80
CA VAL A 20 -4.22 -49.40 -23.69
C VAL A 20 -3.57 -48.05 -24.00
N LEU A 21 -3.05 -47.85 -25.21
CA LEU A 21 -2.50 -46.55 -25.64
C LEU A 21 -3.58 -45.45 -25.61
N GLY A 22 -4.80 -45.75 -26.05
CA GLY A 22 -5.93 -44.83 -25.99
C GLY A 22 -6.25 -44.39 -24.56
N ILE A 23 -6.30 -45.34 -23.61
CA ILE A 23 -6.53 -45.06 -22.19
C ILE A 23 -5.39 -44.21 -21.61
N LEU A 24 -4.13 -44.56 -21.90
CA LEU A 24 -2.97 -43.81 -21.41
C LEU A 24 -2.95 -42.36 -21.90
N ILE A 25 -3.25 -42.13 -23.20
CA ILE A 25 -3.35 -40.78 -23.76
C ILE A 25 -4.52 -40.01 -23.12
N ALA A 26 -5.68 -40.66 -22.94
CA ALA A 26 -6.83 -40.02 -22.29
C ALA A 26 -6.51 -39.61 -20.84
N LEU A 27 -5.84 -40.47 -20.07
CA LEU A 27 -5.38 -40.15 -18.72
C LEU A 27 -4.36 -39.01 -18.72
N GLN A 28 -3.40 -39.00 -19.66
CA GLN A 28 -2.43 -37.91 -19.77
C GLN A 28 -3.09 -36.57 -20.12
N LEU A 29 -4.04 -36.55 -21.05
CA LEU A 29 -4.81 -35.35 -21.40
C LEU A 29 -5.63 -34.83 -20.22
N ASN A 30 -6.29 -35.72 -19.47
CA ASN A 30 -7.02 -35.33 -18.27
C ASN A 30 -6.09 -34.72 -17.21
N ASN A 31 -4.95 -35.36 -16.93
CA ASN A 31 -3.96 -34.84 -15.98
C ASN A 31 -3.41 -33.48 -16.42
N TRP A 32 -3.14 -33.27 -17.71
CA TRP A 32 -2.67 -31.99 -18.22
C TRP A 32 -3.72 -30.88 -18.08
N ASN A 33 -4.99 -31.20 -18.31
CA ASN A 33 -6.09 -30.28 -18.09
C ASN A 33 -6.24 -29.89 -16.61
N GLU A 34 -6.14 -30.86 -15.69
CA GLU A 34 -6.18 -30.61 -14.25
C GLU A 34 -5.00 -29.74 -13.79
N LEU A 35 -3.78 -30.03 -14.27
CA LEU A 35 -2.59 -29.23 -13.95
C LEU A 35 -2.73 -27.78 -14.42
N ARG A 36 -3.26 -27.57 -15.63
CA ARG A 36 -3.52 -26.21 -16.15
C ARG A 36 -4.56 -25.48 -15.30
N LYS A 37 -5.65 -26.14 -14.95
CA LYS A 37 -6.69 -25.55 -14.08
C LYS A 37 -6.12 -25.15 -12.71
N ASN A 38 -5.30 -26.02 -12.10
CA ASN A 38 -4.65 -25.72 -10.84
C ASN A 38 -3.68 -24.52 -10.96
N GLU A 39 -2.97 -24.42 -12.08
CA GLU A 39 -2.09 -23.29 -12.38
C GLU A 39 -2.86 -21.98 -12.55
N ASP A 40 -4.01 -22.01 -13.24
CA ASP A 40 -4.87 -20.84 -13.44
C ASP A 40 -5.49 -20.38 -12.11
N GLU A 41 -5.97 -21.31 -11.27
CA GLU A 41 -6.46 -21.03 -9.91
C GLU A 41 -5.35 -20.41 -9.05
N PHE A 42 -4.14 -20.97 -9.09
CA PHE A 42 -2.97 -20.43 -8.37
C PHE A 42 -2.65 -19.00 -8.80
N LYS A 43 -2.59 -18.74 -10.11
CA LYS A 43 -2.30 -17.40 -10.66
C LYS A 43 -3.39 -16.38 -10.31
N ALA A 44 -4.65 -16.77 -10.30
CA ALA A 44 -5.76 -15.88 -9.95
C ALA A 44 -5.68 -15.41 -8.49
N VAL A 45 -5.35 -16.32 -7.56
CA VAL A 45 -5.10 -15.93 -6.16
C VAL A 45 -3.80 -15.12 -6.06
N LEU A 46 -2.77 -15.48 -6.82
CA LEU A 46 -1.49 -14.76 -6.81
C LEU A 46 -1.61 -13.32 -7.30
N GLN A 47 -2.49 -13.03 -8.27
CA GLN A 47 -2.78 -11.66 -8.71
C GLN A 47 -3.43 -10.81 -7.60
N GLN A 48 -4.33 -11.40 -6.82
CA GLN A 48 -4.91 -10.73 -5.65
C GLN A 48 -3.85 -10.45 -4.59
N ILE A 49 -3.01 -11.45 -4.30
CA ILE A 49 -1.87 -11.31 -3.37
C ILE A 49 -0.93 -10.21 -3.84
N TYR A 50 -0.57 -10.20 -5.12
CA TYR A 50 0.31 -9.18 -5.69
C TYR A 50 -0.26 -7.76 -5.52
N THR A 51 -1.57 -7.61 -5.74
CA THR A 51 -2.28 -6.34 -5.54
C THR A 51 -2.25 -5.91 -4.08
N VAL A 52 -2.53 -6.81 -3.14
CA VAL A 52 -2.46 -6.52 -1.69
C VAL A 52 -1.04 -6.17 -1.25
N VAL A 53 -0.03 -6.93 -1.69
CA VAL A 53 1.38 -6.64 -1.38
C VAL A 53 1.82 -5.30 -1.96
N ASP A 54 1.31 -4.90 -3.12
CA ASP A 54 1.55 -3.58 -3.70
C ASP A 54 0.90 -2.45 -2.87
N GLN A 55 -0.35 -2.64 -2.44
CA GLN A 55 -1.06 -1.68 -1.58
C GLN A 55 -0.38 -1.54 -0.21
N ASP A 56 0.02 -2.66 0.39
CA ASP A 56 0.72 -2.67 1.67
C ASP A 56 2.11 -2.05 1.55
N SER A 57 2.80 -2.21 0.42
CA SER A 57 4.05 -1.51 0.13
C SER A 57 3.89 0.01 0.24
N GLU A 58 2.81 0.56 -0.29
CA GLU A 58 2.55 2.00 -0.24
C GLU A 58 2.25 2.46 1.20
N LYS A 59 1.44 1.69 1.95
CA LYS A 59 1.20 1.97 3.38
C LYS A 59 2.50 1.93 4.18
N LEU A 60 3.38 0.97 3.93
CA LEU A 60 4.65 0.87 4.64
C LEU A 60 5.57 2.05 4.36
N ILE A 61 5.60 2.54 3.11
CA ILE A 61 6.37 3.75 2.75
C ILE A 61 5.83 4.97 3.50
N LEU A 62 4.51 5.11 3.62
CA LEU A 62 3.87 6.16 4.42
C LEU A 62 4.27 6.07 5.90
N VAL A 63 4.10 4.89 6.51
CA VAL A 63 4.48 4.66 7.91
C VAL A 63 5.95 4.99 8.14
N ARG A 64 6.84 4.56 7.22
CA ARG A 64 8.26 4.88 7.27
C ARG A 64 8.52 6.39 7.23
N HIS A 65 7.83 7.11 6.35
CA HIS A 65 7.95 8.56 6.21
C HIS A 65 7.55 9.27 7.52
N GLN A 66 6.37 8.95 8.06
CA GLN A 66 5.86 9.54 9.31
C GLN A 66 6.82 9.28 10.49
N LEU A 67 7.33 8.05 10.62
CA LEU A 67 8.31 7.73 11.68
C LEU A 67 9.61 8.51 11.53
N SER A 68 10.10 8.67 10.29
CA SER A 68 11.33 9.42 10.03
C SER A 68 11.16 10.88 10.43
N GLU A 69 10.04 11.50 10.01
CA GLU A 69 9.70 12.88 10.35
C GLU A 69 9.55 13.09 11.86
N GLN A 70 8.84 12.19 12.56
CA GLN A 70 8.70 12.26 14.02
C GLN A 70 10.06 12.16 14.74
N ILE A 71 10.99 11.33 14.24
CA ILE A 71 12.34 11.23 14.79
C ILE A 71 13.12 12.53 14.57
N GLU A 72 13.06 13.11 13.37
CA GLU A 72 13.71 14.38 13.02
C GLU A 72 13.17 15.55 13.86
N ILE A 73 11.86 15.59 14.11
CA ILE A 73 11.23 16.58 14.99
C ILE A 73 11.73 16.40 16.43
N ILE A 74 11.81 15.17 16.94
CA ILE A 74 12.35 14.93 18.29
C ILE A 74 13.79 15.44 18.38
N ASP A 75 14.62 15.15 17.38
CA ASP A 75 16.01 15.61 17.37
C ASP A 75 16.11 17.13 17.36
N SER A 76 15.29 17.78 16.54
CA SER A 76 15.21 19.25 16.50
C SER A 76 14.79 19.83 17.86
N ILE A 77 13.77 19.27 18.51
CA ILE A 77 13.28 19.72 19.83
C ILE A 77 14.30 19.48 20.95
N VAL A 78 15.01 18.34 20.91
CA VAL A 78 15.96 17.95 21.97
C VAL A 78 17.29 18.70 21.84
N GLU A 79 17.77 18.92 20.62
CA GLU A 79 19.09 19.52 20.35
C GLU A 79 19.03 21.04 20.21
N HIS A 80 17.96 21.57 19.59
CA HIS A 80 17.82 22.98 19.22
C HIS A 80 16.40 23.52 19.49
N PRO A 81 15.89 23.45 20.73
CA PRO A 81 14.52 23.89 21.06
C PRO A 81 14.23 25.36 20.71
N GLU A 82 15.25 26.21 20.65
CA GLU A 82 15.15 27.62 20.25
C GLU A 82 14.86 27.84 18.76
N GLY A 83 15.14 26.84 17.92
CA GLY A 83 14.87 26.87 16.47
C GLY A 83 13.44 26.47 16.10
N ILE A 84 12.66 25.99 17.06
CA ILE A 84 11.27 25.58 16.85
C ILE A 84 10.36 26.81 16.93
N ASP A 85 9.47 26.95 15.96
CA ASP A 85 8.41 27.96 15.99
C ASP A 85 7.53 27.74 17.22
N LYS A 86 7.32 28.82 18.00
CA LYS A 86 6.61 28.75 19.26
C LYS A 86 5.16 28.34 19.12
N GLU A 87 4.50 28.82 18.07
CA GLU A 87 3.09 28.53 17.82
C GLU A 87 2.89 27.08 17.35
N LEU A 88 3.92 26.48 16.75
CA LEU A 88 3.89 25.09 16.30
C LEU A 88 4.26 24.08 17.39
N LEU A 89 5.02 24.48 18.42
CA LEU A 89 5.58 23.53 19.40
C LEU A 89 4.52 22.59 20.02
N PRO A 90 3.38 23.08 20.56
CA PRO A 90 2.40 22.18 21.17
C PRO A 90 1.83 21.16 20.17
N HIS A 91 1.56 21.60 18.93
CA HIS A 91 1.09 20.73 17.85
C HIS A 91 2.11 19.62 17.53
N LEU A 92 3.38 19.99 17.39
CA LEU A 92 4.47 19.05 17.13
C LEU A 92 4.57 18.02 18.26
N LEU A 93 4.47 18.44 19.52
CA LEU A 93 4.56 17.51 20.66
C LEU A 93 3.43 16.48 20.68
N PHE A 94 2.20 16.83 20.29
CA PHE A 94 1.13 15.85 20.12
C PHE A 94 1.36 14.94 18.91
N TYR A 95 1.90 15.47 17.81
CA TYR A 95 2.25 14.68 16.62
C TYR A 95 3.24 13.55 16.93
N LEU A 96 4.18 13.78 17.84
CA LEU A 96 5.19 12.79 18.22
C LEU A 96 4.60 11.50 18.82
N ASP A 97 3.43 11.55 19.43
CA ASP A 97 2.79 10.39 20.05
C ASP A 97 1.76 9.71 19.15
N LEU A 98 1.57 10.21 17.92
CA LEU A 98 0.66 9.58 16.98
C LEU A 98 1.27 8.31 16.43
N ASP A 99 0.45 7.28 16.44
CA ASP A 99 0.76 6.03 15.79
C ASP A 99 0.58 6.22 14.28
N PRO A 100 1.54 5.74 13.48
CA PRO A 100 1.36 5.71 12.04
C PRO A 100 0.17 4.80 11.70
N SER A 101 -0.47 5.06 10.56
CA SER A 101 -1.71 4.38 10.14
C SER A 101 -1.67 2.86 10.33
N ASP A 102 -2.77 2.26 10.79
CA ASP A 102 -2.89 0.81 10.99
C ASP A 102 -2.46 0.02 9.74
N LEU A 103 -1.44 -0.83 9.89
CA LEU A 103 -0.97 -1.76 8.85
C LEU A 103 -1.89 -2.98 8.74
N ASN A 104 -3.15 -2.73 8.43
CA ASN A 104 -4.12 -3.79 8.16
C ASN A 104 -3.93 -4.34 6.74
N SER A 105 -3.84 -5.66 6.63
CA SER A 105 -3.66 -6.37 5.37
C SER A 105 -4.58 -7.57 5.23
N GLU A 106 -5.05 -7.78 4.00
CA GLU A 106 -5.86 -8.93 3.60
C GLU A 106 -4.99 -10.17 3.28
N ILE A 107 -3.65 -10.06 3.41
CA ILE A 107 -2.73 -11.11 3.01
C ILE A 107 -2.98 -12.43 3.74
N SER A 108 -3.23 -12.41 5.05
CA SER A 108 -3.49 -13.62 5.84
C SER A 108 -4.72 -14.38 5.33
N TYR A 109 -5.75 -13.65 4.91
CA TYR A 109 -6.95 -14.22 4.31
C TYR A 109 -6.61 -14.88 2.97
N LEU A 110 -5.93 -14.16 2.06
CA LEU A 110 -5.57 -14.65 0.73
C LEU A 110 -4.65 -15.87 0.76
N LEU A 111 -3.70 -15.92 1.71
CA LEU A 111 -2.81 -17.07 1.88
C LEU A 111 -3.56 -18.35 2.26
N GLY A 112 -4.71 -18.23 2.93
CA GLY A 112 -5.59 -19.37 3.20
C GLY A 112 -6.17 -20.02 1.94
N TYR A 113 -6.25 -19.27 0.83
CA TYR A 113 -6.78 -19.74 -0.45
C TYR A 113 -5.69 -20.07 -1.48
N LEU A 114 -4.42 -19.79 -1.19
CA LEU A 114 -3.32 -20.01 -2.12
C LEU A 114 -2.99 -21.51 -2.24
N LYS A 115 -3.65 -22.19 -3.18
CA LYS A 115 -3.37 -23.61 -3.50
C LYS A 115 -2.13 -23.71 -4.39
N PHE A 116 -1.02 -24.14 -3.83
CA PHE A 116 0.25 -24.29 -4.54
C PHE A 116 0.66 -25.75 -4.71
N ASN A 117 1.45 -26.06 -5.74
CA ASN A 117 2.04 -27.37 -5.97
C ASN A 117 3.38 -27.48 -5.19
N PRO A 118 3.49 -28.34 -4.16
CA PRO A 118 4.72 -28.48 -3.37
C PRO A 118 5.94 -28.97 -4.16
N GLN A 119 5.73 -29.66 -5.29
CA GLN A 119 6.80 -30.15 -6.17
C GLN A 119 7.31 -29.05 -7.12
N ASN A 120 6.53 -27.99 -7.33
CA ASN A 120 6.97 -26.83 -8.09
C ASN A 120 7.83 -25.93 -7.17
N LYS A 121 9.14 -25.87 -7.44
CA LYS A 121 10.10 -25.10 -6.63
C LYS A 121 9.74 -23.61 -6.53
N ASN A 122 9.25 -23.01 -7.62
CA ASN A 122 8.88 -21.60 -7.65
C ASN A 122 7.67 -21.34 -6.77
N GLN A 123 6.62 -22.17 -6.89
CA GLN A 123 5.42 -22.05 -6.07
C GLN A 123 5.70 -22.31 -4.58
N SER A 124 6.46 -23.37 -4.28
CA SER A 124 6.84 -23.73 -2.92
C SER A 124 7.72 -22.64 -2.26
N GLY A 125 8.69 -22.08 -3.00
CA GLY A 125 9.53 -20.98 -2.53
C GLY A 125 8.73 -19.69 -2.30
N LEU A 126 7.84 -19.35 -3.24
CA LEU A 126 6.99 -18.17 -3.14
C LEU A 126 6.02 -18.28 -1.95
N ASN A 127 5.37 -19.43 -1.78
CA ASN A 127 4.49 -19.67 -0.64
C ASN A 127 5.21 -19.48 0.71
N LYS A 128 6.46 -19.95 0.83
CA LYS A 128 7.27 -19.74 2.03
C LYS A 128 7.53 -18.25 2.29
N SER A 129 7.95 -17.51 1.26
CA SER A 129 8.24 -16.07 1.39
C SER A 129 6.98 -15.26 1.74
N LEU A 130 5.86 -15.57 1.10
CA LEU A 130 4.57 -14.95 1.38
C LEU A 130 4.03 -15.30 2.78
N PHE A 131 4.26 -16.52 3.27
CA PHE A 131 3.91 -16.87 4.64
C PHE A 131 4.76 -16.09 5.66
N SER A 132 6.06 -15.91 5.39
CA SER A 132 6.92 -15.02 6.19
C SER A 132 6.42 -13.59 6.18
N TYR A 133 5.98 -13.08 5.02
CA TYR A 133 5.34 -11.77 4.88
C TYR A 133 4.08 -11.64 5.75
N GLY A 134 3.17 -12.62 5.67
CA GLY A 134 1.95 -12.65 6.48
C GLY A 134 2.22 -12.67 7.99
N ASN A 135 3.26 -13.37 8.43
CA ASN A 135 3.68 -13.34 9.83
C ASN A 135 4.27 -11.98 10.22
N PHE A 136 5.01 -11.33 9.32
CA PHE A 136 5.62 -10.03 9.59
C PHE A 136 4.54 -8.97 9.84
N ILE A 137 3.51 -8.91 8.98
CA ILE A 137 2.45 -7.91 9.11
C ILE A 137 1.62 -8.11 10.38
N ASN A 138 1.36 -9.35 10.78
CA ASN A 138 0.60 -9.64 12.00
C ASN A 138 1.37 -9.28 13.29
N ASN A 139 2.68 -9.05 13.22
CA ASN A 139 3.53 -8.66 14.35
C ASN A 139 3.86 -7.16 14.37
N THR A 140 3.19 -6.33 13.55
CA THR A 140 3.46 -4.89 13.39
C THR A 140 2.96 -4.00 14.54
N SER A 141 2.36 -4.55 15.61
CA SER A 141 1.77 -3.74 16.69
C SER A 141 2.82 -2.85 17.37
N VAL A 142 2.63 -1.54 17.28
CA VAL A 142 3.34 -0.56 18.09
C VAL A 142 2.72 -0.52 19.49
N SER A 143 3.53 -0.27 20.52
CA SER A 143 3.06 -0.05 21.88
C SER A 143 2.56 1.40 22.02
N ASN A 144 1.24 1.59 22.09
CA ASN A 144 0.53 2.88 22.25
C ASN A 144 0.72 3.56 23.62
N LYS A 145 1.94 3.67 24.13
CA LYS A 145 2.17 4.52 25.31
C LYS A 145 2.27 5.96 24.82
N LYS A 146 1.16 6.69 24.86
CA LYS A 146 1.07 8.14 24.62
C LYS A 146 1.73 8.93 25.75
N VAL A 147 3.03 8.73 25.95
CA VAL A 147 3.77 9.27 27.10
C VAL A 147 3.89 10.79 27.02
N ILE A 148 4.14 11.35 25.84
CA ILE A 148 4.25 12.80 25.63
C ILE A 148 2.90 13.47 25.87
N THR A 149 1.85 12.95 25.26
CA THR A 149 0.45 13.38 25.42
C THR A 149 0.05 13.37 26.89
N SER A 150 0.34 12.28 27.60
CA SER A 150 0.02 12.16 29.04
C SER A 150 0.76 13.19 29.91
N LEU A 151 1.95 13.64 29.49
CA LEU A 151 2.70 14.69 30.19
C LEU A 151 2.19 16.10 29.83
N LEU A 152 1.81 16.32 28.57
CA LEU A 152 1.18 17.57 28.11
C LEU A 152 -0.14 17.83 28.86
N GLU A 153 -1.00 16.82 28.96
CA GLU A 153 -2.28 16.91 29.68
C GLU A 153 -2.08 17.24 31.17
N LYS A 154 -1.08 16.62 31.82
CA LYS A 154 -0.72 16.91 33.22
C LYS A 154 -0.19 18.33 33.43
N SER A 155 0.33 18.95 32.37
CA SER A 155 0.76 20.34 32.32
C SER A 155 -0.34 21.31 31.89
N ASN A 156 -1.60 20.85 31.85
CA ASN A 156 -2.78 21.62 31.42
C ASN A 156 -2.74 22.09 29.96
N ILE A 157 -1.98 21.41 29.09
CA ILE A 157 -1.98 21.70 27.65
C ILE A 157 -3.09 20.85 27.00
N PRO A 158 -4.10 21.46 26.36
CA PRO A 158 -5.24 20.74 25.82
C PRO A 158 -4.88 19.92 24.58
N TYR A 159 -5.53 18.77 24.39
CA TYR A 159 -5.36 17.97 23.17
C TYR A 159 -5.98 18.71 21.97
N PRO A 160 -5.26 18.91 20.85
CA PRO A 160 -5.76 19.62 19.69
C PRO A 160 -6.87 18.82 19.00
N SER A 161 -7.80 19.53 18.37
CA SER A 161 -8.91 18.90 17.63
C SER A 161 -8.50 18.28 16.28
N VAL A 162 -7.20 18.30 15.94
CA VAL A 162 -6.70 17.97 14.60
C VAL A 162 -6.54 16.45 14.43
N GLU A 163 -7.10 15.92 13.34
CA GLU A 163 -6.73 14.61 12.79
C GLU A 163 -5.49 14.79 11.90
N PHE A 164 -4.35 14.26 12.31
CA PHE A 164 -3.12 14.30 11.50
C PHE A 164 -3.22 13.21 10.41
N THR A 165 -2.89 13.56 9.16
CA THR A 165 -3.04 12.75 7.95
C THR A 165 -1.68 12.35 7.33
N TYR A 166 -1.62 12.19 6.00
CA TYR A 166 -0.50 11.57 5.25
C TYR A 166 0.80 12.40 5.30
N SER A 167 0.70 13.73 5.37
CA SER A 167 1.83 14.64 5.45
C SER A 167 1.60 15.57 6.62
N ALA A 168 2.30 15.35 7.74
CA ALA A 168 2.19 16.24 8.88
C ALA A 168 2.54 17.68 8.45
N VAL A 169 3.52 17.88 7.55
CA VAL A 169 3.83 19.18 6.91
C VAL A 169 2.61 19.87 6.28
N ASN A 170 1.77 19.17 5.50
CA ASN A 170 0.57 19.76 4.92
C ASN A 170 -0.58 19.87 5.92
N ASP A 171 -0.61 18.98 6.92
CA ASP A 171 -1.56 19.09 8.02
C ASP A 171 -1.25 20.32 8.88
N PHE A 172 0.04 20.63 9.13
CA PHE A 172 0.49 21.83 9.86
C PHE A 172 0.04 23.11 9.16
N GLN A 173 -0.08 23.12 7.83
CA GLN A 173 -0.62 24.28 7.08
C GLN A 173 -2.12 24.49 7.28
N ASN A 174 -2.85 23.45 7.68
CA ASN A 174 -4.30 23.48 7.91
C ASN A 174 -4.64 23.50 9.41
N MET A 175 -3.64 23.58 10.30
CA MET A 175 -3.88 23.66 11.74
C MET A 175 -4.46 25.01 12.14
N ASP A 176 -5.39 24.98 13.08
CA ASP A 176 -5.83 26.18 13.78
C ASP A 176 -4.71 26.63 14.73
N LEU A 177 -3.81 27.47 14.22
CA LEU A 177 -2.73 28.07 15.02
C LEU A 177 -3.26 28.90 16.20
N GLY A 178 -4.54 29.26 16.20
CA GLY A 178 -5.21 29.95 17.31
C GLY A 178 -5.77 29.03 18.40
N PHE A 179 -5.66 27.70 18.26
CA PHE A 179 -6.20 26.75 19.23
C PHE A 179 -5.54 26.84 20.60
N PHE A 180 -4.21 27.02 20.63
CA PHE A 180 -3.43 27.14 21.87
C PHE A 180 -3.34 28.59 22.32
N SER A 181 -3.56 28.84 23.61
CA SER A 181 -3.33 30.15 24.21
C SER A 181 -1.83 30.42 24.41
N GLU A 182 -1.44 31.68 24.60
CA GLU A 182 -0.05 32.04 24.98
C GLU A 182 0.41 31.27 26.22
N THR A 183 -0.50 31.02 27.18
CA THR A 183 -0.21 30.24 28.39
C THR A 183 0.11 28.79 28.07
N ASP A 184 -0.60 28.18 27.12
CA ASP A 184 -0.35 26.79 26.70
C ASP A 184 1.00 26.66 25.99
N ILE A 185 1.34 27.65 25.15
CA ILE A 185 2.62 27.72 24.45
C ILE A 185 3.77 27.87 25.47
N ASP A 186 3.66 28.79 26.42
CA ASP A 186 4.67 28.99 27.46
C ASP A 186 4.85 27.72 28.32
N ASN A 187 3.74 27.06 28.69
CA ASN A 187 3.77 25.79 29.41
C ASN A 187 4.49 24.69 28.63
N ALA A 188 4.29 24.61 27.31
CA ALA A 188 5.00 23.65 26.46
C ALA A 188 6.51 23.90 26.46
N TYR A 189 6.96 25.16 26.37
CA TYR A 189 8.38 25.51 26.43
C TYR A 189 9.00 25.24 27.81
N GLU A 190 8.31 25.54 28.90
CA GLU A 190 8.79 25.20 30.23
C GLU A 190 8.88 23.68 30.43
N LEU A 191 7.95 22.92 29.83
CA LEU A 191 7.97 21.47 29.88
C LEU A 191 9.21 20.88 29.17
N LEU A 192 9.71 21.51 28.11
CA LEU A 192 10.97 21.10 27.47
C LEU A 192 12.17 21.14 28.42
N LYS A 193 12.15 22.00 29.45
CA LYS A 193 13.24 22.07 30.44
C LYS A 193 13.14 20.96 31.49
N ASN A 194 12.02 20.24 31.56
CA ASN A 194 11.78 19.20 32.55
C ASN A 194 12.57 17.92 32.22
N PRO A 195 13.44 17.41 33.11
CA PRO A 195 14.20 16.19 32.87
C PRO A 195 13.34 14.95 32.57
N LEU A 196 12.15 14.83 33.19
CA LEU A 196 11.22 13.73 32.91
C LEU A 196 10.68 13.80 31.49
N PHE A 197 10.37 15.01 31.00
CA PHE A 197 9.88 15.21 29.64
C PHE A 197 10.98 14.93 28.60
N GLN A 198 12.19 15.43 28.86
CA GLN A 198 13.36 15.13 28.02
C GLN A 198 13.66 13.63 27.93
N ASN A 199 13.52 12.90 29.04
CA ASN A 199 13.65 11.44 29.04
C ASN A 199 12.51 10.76 28.27
N ALA A 200 11.29 11.29 28.33
CA ALA A 200 10.17 10.79 27.55
C ALA A 200 10.41 10.96 26.04
N LEU A 201 10.85 12.14 25.59
CA LEU A 201 11.20 12.40 24.18
C LEU A 201 12.25 11.42 23.68
N LYS A 202 13.34 11.21 24.43
CA LYS A 202 14.40 10.25 24.09
C LYS A 202 13.90 8.81 24.07
N SER A 203 13.01 8.44 24.98
CA SER A 203 12.40 7.11 25.01
C SER A 203 11.50 6.88 23.79
N VAL A 204 10.67 7.87 23.43
CA VAL A 204 9.79 7.81 22.24
C VAL A 204 10.62 7.72 20.97
N LYS A 205 11.70 8.51 20.85
CA LYS A 205 12.66 8.39 19.74
C LYS A 205 13.19 6.97 19.62
N SER A 206 13.72 6.40 20.71
CA SER A 206 14.29 5.04 20.71
C SER A 206 13.29 3.97 20.24
N ILE A 207 12.04 4.05 20.70
CA ILE A 207 10.96 3.16 20.27
C ILE A 207 10.68 3.33 18.77
N LYS A 208 10.52 4.57 18.29
CA LYS A 208 10.26 4.86 16.88
C LYS A 208 11.43 4.46 15.98
N SER A 209 12.68 4.67 16.38
CA SER A 209 13.86 4.23 15.63
C SER A 209 13.91 2.70 15.51
N THR A 210 13.56 1.98 16.58
CA THR A 210 13.47 0.52 16.54
C THR A 210 12.37 0.07 15.57
N TYR A 211 11.23 0.72 15.60
CA TYR A 211 10.11 0.42 14.71
C TYR A 211 10.43 0.79 13.25
N LEU A 212 11.13 1.89 13.00
CA LEU A 212 11.60 2.29 11.67
C LEU A 212 12.48 1.20 11.03
N ILE A 213 13.41 0.61 11.79
CA ILE A 213 14.23 -0.52 11.32
C ILE A 213 13.36 -1.74 10.98
N PHE A 214 12.36 -2.04 11.80
CA PHE A 214 11.41 -3.10 11.51
C PHE A 214 10.64 -2.83 10.20
N ILE A 215 10.17 -1.60 9.99
CA ILE A 215 9.47 -1.17 8.78
C ILE A 215 10.39 -1.25 7.55
N ASP A 216 11.65 -0.81 7.65
CA ASP A 216 12.63 -0.93 6.56
C ASP A 216 12.86 -2.40 6.15
N ASN A 217 12.99 -3.30 7.12
CA ASN A 217 13.06 -4.74 6.86
C ASN A 217 11.78 -5.26 6.21
N PHE A 218 10.62 -4.75 6.61
CA PHE A 218 9.35 -5.15 6.02
C PHE A 218 9.24 -4.68 4.55
N ILE A 219 9.65 -3.45 4.26
CA ILE A 219 9.69 -2.92 2.89
C ILE A 219 10.62 -3.78 2.03
N ALA A 220 11.78 -4.17 2.55
CA ALA A 220 12.69 -5.07 1.83
C ALA A 220 12.04 -6.44 1.52
N LEU A 221 11.34 -7.04 2.49
CA LEU A 221 10.59 -8.28 2.28
C LEU A 221 9.44 -8.11 1.27
N THR A 222 8.75 -6.98 1.32
CA THR A 222 7.68 -6.60 0.39
C THR A 222 8.21 -6.54 -1.04
N ASN A 223 9.29 -5.80 -1.25
CA ASN A 223 9.94 -5.67 -2.56
C ASN A 223 10.46 -7.01 -3.08
N THR A 224 11.03 -7.83 -2.19
CA THR A 224 11.47 -9.19 -2.53
C THR A 224 10.30 -10.04 -3.01
N ASN A 225 9.16 -10.01 -2.32
CA ASN A 225 7.97 -10.76 -2.74
C ASN A 225 7.42 -10.25 -4.07
N LYS A 226 7.33 -8.93 -4.29
CA LYS A 226 6.89 -8.36 -5.57
C LYS A 226 7.79 -8.80 -6.73
N ALA A 227 9.11 -8.76 -6.54
CA ALA A 227 10.09 -9.20 -7.52
C ALA A 227 9.95 -10.71 -7.82
N LEU A 228 9.87 -11.55 -6.79
CA LEU A 228 9.70 -13.00 -6.96
C LEU A 228 8.40 -13.36 -7.70
N ILE A 229 7.31 -12.66 -7.42
CA ILE A 229 6.04 -12.84 -8.12
C ILE A 229 6.21 -12.54 -9.61
N GLN A 230 6.80 -11.40 -9.94
CA GLN A 230 7.00 -10.98 -11.33
C GLN A 230 8.00 -11.87 -12.08
N ASP A 231 9.09 -12.28 -11.43
CA ASP A 231 10.10 -13.17 -12.03
C ASP A 231 9.52 -14.56 -12.36
N TYR A 232 8.71 -15.12 -11.46
CA TYR A 232 8.14 -16.45 -11.66
C TYR A 232 6.86 -16.42 -12.50
N TYR A 233 6.11 -15.32 -12.45
CA TYR A 233 4.80 -15.16 -13.07
C TYR A 233 4.65 -13.75 -13.69
N PRO A 234 5.35 -13.45 -14.81
CA PRO A 234 5.33 -12.12 -15.42
C PRO A 234 3.96 -11.69 -15.98
N THR A 235 2.99 -12.61 -16.04
CA THR A 235 1.60 -12.31 -16.41
C THR A 235 0.74 -11.85 -15.24
N VAL A 236 1.27 -11.88 -14.00
CA VAL A 236 0.60 -11.35 -12.82
C VAL A 236 0.58 -9.83 -12.92
N LYS A 237 -0.60 -9.24 -12.71
CA LYS A 237 -0.87 -7.81 -12.86
C LYS A 237 -1.68 -7.31 -11.67
N LEU A 238 -1.69 -5.99 -11.50
CA LEU A 238 -2.49 -5.32 -10.47
C LEU A 238 -3.98 -5.39 -10.83
N LEU A 239 -4.81 -5.69 -9.83
CA LEU A 239 -6.26 -5.84 -9.98
C LEU A 239 -7.02 -4.64 -9.38
N TYR A 240 -6.64 -3.43 -9.77
CA TYR A 240 -7.42 -2.24 -9.44
C TYR A 240 -8.67 -2.14 -10.32
N SER A 241 -9.75 -1.60 -9.77
CA SER A 241 -11.03 -1.43 -10.46
C SER A 241 -11.59 -0.03 -10.25
N ASP A 242 -12.54 0.38 -11.10
CA ASP A 242 -13.31 1.64 -10.93
C ASP A 242 -12.47 2.87 -10.55
N ILE A 243 -11.29 2.99 -11.16
CA ILE A 243 -10.38 4.10 -10.88
C ILE A 243 -10.93 5.35 -11.52
N GLY A 244 -11.08 6.40 -10.73
CA GLY A 244 -11.58 7.68 -11.17
C GLY A 244 -10.82 8.85 -10.57
N ILE A 245 -11.30 10.05 -10.88
CA ILE A 245 -10.83 11.32 -10.35
C ILE A 245 -11.98 12.05 -9.64
N VAL A 246 -11.68 12.62 -8.48
CA VAL A 246 -12.62 13.31 -7.60
C VAL A 246 -11.98 14.62 -7.10
N GLY A 247 -12.78 15.63 -6.77
CA GLY A 247 -12.28 16.89 -6.21
C GLY A 247 -13.06 18.13 -6.62
N ASP A 248 -12.80 19.24 -5.94
CA ASP A 248 -13.50 20.50 -6.14
C ASP A 248 -13.22 21.14 -7.52
N ALA A 249 -12.10 20.76 -8.16
CA ALA A 249 -11.75 21.20 -9.51
C ALA A 249 -12.52 20.45 -10.61
N THR A 250 -13.26 19.40 -10.26
CA THR A 250 -14.10 18.65 -11.21
C THR A 250 -15.43 19.35 -11.48
N GLN A 251 -16.18 18.88 -12.49
CA GLN A 251 -17.50 19.44 -12.81
C GLN A 251 -18.52 19.37 -11.65
N TYR A 252 -18.36 18.43 -10.72
CA TYR A 252 -19.26 18.25 -9.59
C TYR A 252 -18.90 19.15 -8.39
N LYS A 253 -17.66 19.66 -8.34
CA LYS A 253 -17.16 20.52 -7.26
C LYS A 253 -17.34 19.92 -5.87
N ASP A 254 -17.17 18.60 -5.76
CA ASP A 254 -17.32 17.87 -4.51
C ASP A 254 -16.22 16.81 -4.34
N TRP A 255 -16.16 16.25 -3.13
CA TRP A 255 -15.25 15.16 -2.76
C TRP A 255 -15.99 13.81 -2.65
N LYS A 256 -17.15 13.71 -3.30
CA LYS A 256 -18.04 12.56 -3.20
C LYS A 256 -18.13 11.78 -4.50
N THR A 257 -18.16 12.45 -5.64
CA THR A 257 -18.48 11.87 -6.94
C THR A 257 -17.22 11.46 -7.69
N ASN A 258 -17.04 10.16 -7.93
CA ASN A 258 -15.91 9.63 -8.69
C ASN A 258 -16.19 9.73 -10.20
N ILE A 259 -15.34 10.44 -10.94
CA ILE A 259 -15.41 10.48 -12.41
C ILE A 259 -14.53 9.35 -12.95
N PRO A 260 -15.12 8.29 -13.55
CA PRO A 260 -14.36 7.10 -13.93
C PRO A 260 -13.34 7.39 -15.04
N LEU A 261 -12.13 6.87 -14.87
CA LEU A 261 -11.11 6.75 -15.90
C LEU A 261 -11.25 5.38 -16.59
N THR A 262 -10.72 5.27 -17.81
CA THR A 262 -10.72 4.04 -18.59
C THR A 262 -9.39 3.32 -18.45
N LEU A 263 -9.41 2.04 -18.07
CA LEU A 263 -8.22 1.18 -18.13
C LEU A 263 -7.76 1.01 -19.58
N LYS A 264 -6.55 1.48 -19.90
CA LYS A 264 -5.94 1.40 -21.24
C LYS A 264 -4.88 0.32 -21.36
N ASN A 265 -4.18 0.02 -20.27
CA ASN A 265 -3.19 -1.06 -20.22
C ASN A 265 -3.34 -1.83 -18.90
N GLU A 266 -3.86 -3.05 -18.97
CA GLU A 266 -4.07 -3.90 -17.79
C GLU A 266 -2.75 -4.37 -17.16
N SER A 267 -1.72 -4.61 -17.97
CA SER A 267 -0.42 -5.10 -17.49
C SER A 267 0.35 -4.02 -16.73
N GLU A 268 0.24 -2.76 -17.18
CA GLU A 268 0.91 -1.61 -16.56
C GLU A 268 -0.01 -0.79 -15.65
N ALA A 269 -1.26 -1.21 -15.47
CA ALA A 269 -2.29 -0.49 -14.72
C ALA A 269 -2.40 1.00 -15.11
N ILE A 270 -2.48 1.28 -16.41
CA ILE A 270 -2.62 2.64 -16.95
C ILE A 270 -4.10 2.98 -17.15
N TRP A 271 -4.54 4.05 -16.49
CA TRP A 271 -5.89 4.59 -16.54
C TRP A 271 -5.88 5.97 -17.17
N GLU A 272 -6.84 6.23 -18.07
CA GLU A 272 -6.91 7.49 -18.80
C GLU A 272 -8.31 8.09 -18.84
N GLY A 273 -8.40 9.41 -18.84
CA GLY A 273 -9.66 10.14 -18.99
C GLY A 273 -9.48 11.51 -19.62
N TYR A 274 -10.57 12.10 -20.09
CA TYR A 274 -10.59 13.43 -20.69
C TYR A 274 -11.55 14.30 -19.89
N LEU A 275 -11.02 15.30 -19.18
CA LEU A 275 -11.80 16.14 -18.28
C LEU A 275 -11.51 17.61 -18.50
N THR A 276 -12.55 18.43 -18.30
CA THR A 276 -12.42 19.87 -18.08
C THR A 276 -12.32 20.12 -16.58
N LEU A 277 -11.24 20.76 -16.15
CA LEU A 277 -10.99 21.11 -14.75
C LEU A 277 -11.06 22.62 -14.56
N THR A 278 -11.46 23.07 -13.37
CA THR A 278 -11.25 24.44 -12.88
C THR A 278 -9.96 24.55 -12.07
N ASP A 279 -9.63 25.75 -11.61
CA ASP A 279 -8.59 25.89 -10.58
C ASP A 279 -9.11 25.23 -9.28
N GLY A 280 -8.30 24.42 -8.61
CA GLY A 280 -8.71 23.69 -7.39
C GLY A 280 -7.86 22.46 -7.12
N LEU A 281 -8.42 21.51 -6.38
CA LEU A 281 -7.80 20.29 -5.89
C LEU A 281 -8.48 19.05 -6.49
N VAL A 282 -7.68 18.01 -6.76
CA VAL A 282 -8.15 16.68 -7.18
C VAL A 282 -7.40 15.54 -6.49
N LYS A 283 -8.00 14.35 -6.50
CA LYS A 283 -7.37 13.08 -6.18
C LYS A 283 -7.87 11.98 -7.12
N PHE A 284 -7.11 10.89 -7.19
CA PHE A 284 -7.55 9.64 -7.79
C PHE A 284 -8.11 8.72 -6.72
N ARG A 285 -9.12 7.91 -7.04
CA ARG A 285 -9.77 6.99 -6.10
C ARG A 285 -10.32 5.75 -6.78
N GLU A 286 -10.34 4.62 -6.08
CA GLU A 286 -11.07 3.41 -6.48
C GLU A 286 -12.52 3.49 -5.95
N GLY A 287 -13.46 3.62 -6.88
CA GLY A 287 -14.88 3.76 -6.58
C GLY A 287 -15.23 4.94 -5.67
N GLU A 288 -16.30 4.77 -4.90
CA GLU A 288 -16.89 5.84 -4.08
C GLU A 288 -16.50 5.79 -2.59
N ASN A 289 -15.45 5.05 -2.25
CA ASN A 289 -14.95 4.93 -0.88
C ASN A 289 -13.50 5.42 -0.78
N TRP A 290 -13.11 5.89 0.40
CA TRP A 290 -11.77 6.44 0.64
C TRP A 290 -10.70 5.39 0.97
N LYS A 291 -11.02 4.08 0.89
CA LYS A 291 -10.09 2.99 1.25
C LYS A 291 -8.85 3.01 0.36
N PHE A 292 -9.01 3.27 -0.93
CA PHE A 292 -7.91 3.37 -1.89
C PHE A 292 -8.01 4.67 -2.68
N ASN A 293 -7.13 5.61 -2.36
CA ASN A 293 -6.99 6.88 -3.06
C ASN A 293 -5.53 7.21 -3.26
N TRP A 294 -5.25 7.97 -4.31
CA TRP A 294 -3.92 8.40 -4.66
C TRP A 294 -3.89 9.89 -4.92
N GLY A 295 -2.86 10.53 -4.38
CA GLY A 295 -2.64 11.96 -4.46
C GLY A 295 -1.24 12.28 -4.96
N GLY A 296 -0.84 13.53 -4.81
CA GLY A 296 0.49 14.02 -5.11
C GLY A 296 0.58 15.55 -5.00
N ASN A 297 1.79 16.06 -4.98
CA ASN A 297 2.09 17.46 -4.67
C ASN A 297 2.65 18.27 -5.85
N THR A 298 2.50 17.77 -7.09
CA THR A 298 3.08 18.40 -8.28
C THR A 298 2.08 18.48 -9.42
N PHE A 299 2.20 19.49 -10.28
CA PHE A 299 1.33 19.66 -11.44
C PHE A 299 2.16 20.26 -12.59
N PRO A 300 1.99 19.82 -13.86
CA PRO A 300 0.96 18.90 -14.35
C PRO A 300 1.35 17.43 -14.35
N LYS A 301 2.50 17.04 -13.79
CA LYS A 301 2.93 15.64 -13.71
C LYS A 301 3.72 15.41 -12.44
N GLY A 302 3.66 14.18 -11.94
CA GLY A 302 4.24 13.84 -10.66
C GLY A 302 4.22 12.36 -10.36
N ASN A 303 4.83 12.02 -9.23
CA ASN A 303 4.60 10.74 -8.60
C ASN A 303 3.26 10.78 -7.87
N THR A 304 2.60 9.62 -7.81
CA THR A 304 1.40 9.42 -7.03
C THR A 304 1.69 8.58 -5.81
N TYR A 305 0.98 8.85 -4.73
CA TYR A 305 1.17 8.15 -3.46
C TYR A 305 -0.18 7.71 -2.90
N PHE A 306 -0.26 6.49 -2.38
CA PHE A 306 -1.43 6.03 -1.62
C PHE A 306 -1.72 6.98 -0.46
N ASN A 307 -2.98 7.41 -0.29
CA ASN A 307 -3.37 8.45 0.67
C ASN A 307 -2.59 9.78 0.54
N GLY A 308 -1.84 9.98 -0.54
CA GLY A 308 -1.05 11.19 -0.77
C GLY A 308 -1.89 12.46 -0.79
N ASP A 309 -1.25 13.62 -0.79
CA ASP A 309 -1.95 14.92 -0.73
C ASP A 309 -2.88 15.17 -1.92
N ASN A 310 -3.83 16.10 -1.74
CA ASN A 310 -4.63 16.59 -2.85
C ASN A 310 -3.73 17.28 -3.89
N ILE A 311 -3.94 16.98 -5.17
CA ILE A 311 -3.19 17.57 -6.29
C ILE A 311 -3.82 18.92 -6.65
N GLU A 312 -3.06 20.00 -6.51
CA GLU A 312 -3.49 21.32 -6.99
C GLU A 312 -3.40 21.41 -8.52
N VAL A 313 -4.53 21.64 -9.18
CA VAL A 313 -4.67 21.72 -10.64
C VAL A 313 -5.08 23.13 -11.08
N LYS A 314 -4.76 23.46 -12.33
CA LYS A 314 -5.19 24.71 -12.99
C LYS A 314 -6.25 24.43 -14.03
N ARG A 315 -7.06 25.45 -14.35
CA ARG A 315 -8.15 25.31 -15.31
C ARG A 315 -7.67 24.87 -16.69
N GLY A 316 -8.44 23.99 -17.32
CA GLY A 316 -8.18 23.57 -18.69
C GLY A 316 -8.86 22.25 -19.05
N ASN A 317 -8.72 21.88 -20.32
CA ASN A 317 -9.08 20.56 -20.81
C ASN A 317 -7.84 19.68 -20.76
N TYR A 318 -7.94 18.50 -20.15
CA TYR A 318 -6.80 17.60 -19.93
C TYR A 318 -7.11 16.19 -20.40
N HIS A 319 -6.15 15.57 -21.06
CA HIS A 319 -5.99 14.13 -21.10
C HIS A 319 -5.19 13.73 -19.87
N ILE A 320 -5.85 13.02 -18.97
CA ILE A 320 -5.31 12.61 -17.68
C ILE A 320 -4.85 11.17 -17.82
N ILE A 321 -3.62 10.90 -17.39
CA ILE A 321 -2.98 9.59 -17.42
C ILE A 321 -2.52 9.28 -16.00
N LEU A 322 -2.96 8.15 -15.46
CA LEU A 322 -2.52 7.61 -14.17
C LEU A 322 -1.93 6.23 -14.40
N ASN A 323 -0.70 6.01 -13.94
CA ASN A 323 -0.01 4.73 -14.01
C ASN A 323 0.23 4.22 -12.58
N LEU A 324 -0.59 3.26 -12.14
CA LEU A 324 -0.54 2.70 -10.79
C LEU A 324 0.58 1.67 -10.60
N ASN A 325 1.18 1.15 -11.67
CA ASN A 325 2.34 0.28 -11.59
C ASN A 325 3.62 1.10 -11.35
N ASN A 326 3.81 2.17 -12.11
CA ASN A 326 4.96 3.07 -12.02
C ASN A 326 4.78 4.21 -11.01
N LYS A 327 3.63 4.28 -10.35
CA LYS A 327 3.28 5.29 -9.34
C LYS A 327 3.41 6.73 -9.85
N THR A 328 2.86 7.02 -11.03
CA THR A 328 2.95 8.35 -11.68
C THR A 328 1.61 8.81 -12.24
N TYR A 329 1.45 10.13 -12.38
CA TYR A 329 0.35 10.73 -13.15
C TYR A 329 0.83 11.88 -14.05
N GLN A 330 -0.01 12.22 -15.02
CA GLN A 330 0.18 13.34 -15.90
C GLN A 330 -1.16 13.94 -16.37
N PHE A 331 -1.23 15.27 -16.42
CA PHE A 331 -2.32 16.07 -16.97
C PHE A 331 -1.84 16.72 -18.28
N VAL A 332 -2.10 16.08 -19.42
CA VAL A 332 -1.71 16.57 -20.74
C VAL A 332 -2.75 17.57 -21.25
N LYS A 333 -2.41 18.86 -21.23
CA LYS A 333 -3.31 19.93 -21.68
C LYS A 333 -3.70 19.74 -23.15
N GLN A 334 -5.00 19.73 -23.41
CA GLN A 334 -5.59 19.66 -24.74
C GLN A 334 -5.74 21.07 -25.33
N LYS A 335 -5.65 21.16 -26.66
CA LYS A 335 -5.78 22.43 -27.40
C LYS A 335 -7.22 22.89 -27.52
#